data_AF-A0A645EX55-F1
#
_entry.id   AF-A0A645EX55-F1
#
_cell.length_a   1.000
_cell.length_b   1.000
_cell.length_c   1.000
_cell.angle_alpha   90.00
_cell.angle_beta   90.00
_cell.angle_gamma   90.00
#
_symmetry.space_group_name_H-M   'P 1'
#
loop_
_entity.id
_entity.type
_entity.pdbx_description
1 polymer ?
#
loop_
_entity_poly.entity_id
_entity_poly.type
_entity_poly.pdbx_seq_one_letter_code
_entity_poly.pdbx_strand_id
1 'polypeptide(L)'
;MVKVTSNSTGTLSLSAVSAGSTGKLNVTAGTVGALKLAPKVWIYDRTGKTGTAVEEELDDLTVSAVASGSVGYVRTNQAGQADLLVLEDVTGDCYTYGYLKSGTQSGGSGSLSYTNKTASVENRTGTHGPYVTGISVVTGQAGGIAVSNGQVTAAVTLTAAGDVSRSDFDGEDTVVADGYTIPISHDVQVYNETTDTWTTLSAAKAFSSTFTVYYDKTPTTGGKVRLIVAES
;
A
#
# COMPACT_ATOMS: atom_id res chain seq x y z
N MET A 1 -11.50 20.07 14.28
CA MET A 1 -12.32 18.93 14.77
C MET A 1 -12.03 17.75 13.86
N VAL A 2 -11.87 16.54 14.38
CA VAL A 2 -11.71 15.33 13.56
C VAL A 2 -12.84 14.40 13.97
N LYS A 3 -13.62 13.91 13.01
CA LYS A 3 -14.55 12.82 13.28
C LYS A 3 -13.79 11.52 13.02
N VAL A 4 -13.38 10.88 14.10
CA VAL A 4 -12.89 9.50 14.10
C VAL A 4 -14.12 8.61 14.21
N THR A 5 -14.37 7.78 13.20
CA THR A 5 -15.41 6.75 13.30
C THR A 5 -14.72 5.40 13.22
N SER A 6 -14.80 4.62 14.29
CA SER A 6 -14.37 3.21 14.30
C SER A 6 -15.54 2.35 13.83
N ASN A 7 -15.35 1.65 12.70
CA ASN A 7 -16.25 0.57 12.32
C ASN A 7 -15.68 -0.75 12.86
N SER A 8 -16.55 -1.74 13.11
CA SER A 8 -16.29 -2.95 13.92
C SER A 8 -15.33 -3.98 13.29
N THR A 9 -14.21 -3.55 12.72
CA THR A 9 -13.22 -4.41 12.07
C THR A 9 -11.79 -3.86 12.14
N GLY A 10 -11.49 -2.95 13.07
CA GLY A 10 -10.13 -2.40 13.26
C GLY A 10 -9.77 -1.26 12.30
N THR A 11 -10.73 -0.67 11.60
CA THR A 11 -10.49 0.41 10.62
C THR A 11 -10.99 1.76 11.14
N LEU A 12 -10.10 2.78 11.07
CA LEU A 12 -10.39 4.16 11.47
C LEU A 12 -10.66 5.01 10.22
N SER A 13 -11.84 5.63 10.14
CA SER A 13 -12.12 6.67 9.14
C SER A 13 -11.79 8.05 9.74
N LEU A 14 -10.87 8.78 9.10
CA LEU A 14 -10.41 10.11 9.55
C LEU A 14 -10.86 11.21 8.56
N SER A 15 -11.77 12.08 9.02
CA SER A 15 -12.13 13.30 8.28
C SER A 15 -11.61 14.53 9.02
N ALA A 16 -10.65 15.25 8.43
CA ALA A 16 -10.10 16.48 9.00
C ALA A 16 -11.01 17.67 8.66
N VAL A 17 -11.40 18.47 9.67
CA VAL A 17 -12.26 19.67 9.49
C VAL A 17 -11.46 20.94 9.14
N SER A 18 -10.13 20.91 9.16
CA SER A 18 -9.31 22.04 8.71
C SER A 18 -7.92 21.59 8.28
N ALA A 19 -7.59 21.81 7.01
CA ALA A 19 -6.23 21.63 6.48
C ALA A 19 -5.39 22.87 6.88
N GLY A 20 -4.63 22.76 7.97
CA GLY A 20 -3.47 23.64 8.13
C GLY A 20 -2.41 23.23 7.11
N SER A 21 -1.63 24.17 6.56
CA SER A 21 -0.47 23.83 5.75
C SER A 21 0.46 22.96 6.59
N THR A 22 0.50 21.67 6.29
CA THR A 22 1.35 20.71 6.98
C THR A 22 2.77 20.87 6.47
N GLY A 23 3.74 20.89 7.37
CA GLY A 23 5.14 20.97 6.99
C GLY A 23 5.66 19.64 6.45
N LYS A 24 6.83 19.66 5.83
CA LYS A 24 7.58 18.43 5.51
C LYS A 24 7.78 17.61 6.79
N LEU A 25 7.47 16.32 6.76
CA LEU A 25 7.87 15.40 7.83
C LEU A 25 9.32 14.98 7.56
N ASN A 26 10.19 15.24 8.52
CA ASN A 26 11.56 14.74 8.54
C ASN A 26 11.58 13.55 9.49
N VAL A 27 11.68 12.35 8.93
CA VAL A 27 11.62 11.07 9.65
C VAL A 27 12.83 10.95 10.55
N THR A 28 14.02 11.18 10.01
CA THR A 28 15.29 11.11 10.76
C THR A 28 15.37 12.10 11.91
N ALA A 29 14.89 13.34 11.72
CA ALA A 29 14.94 14.36 12.76
C ALA A 29 13.73 14.31 13.73
N GLY A 30 12.71 13.49 13.43
CA GLY A 30 11.47 13.44 14.20
C GLY A 30 10.76 14.79 14.28
N THR A 31 10.52 15.44 13.13
CA THR A 31 9.83 16.74 13.06
C THR A 31 8.85 16.83 11.89
N VAL A 32 7.79 17.63 12.03
CA VAL A 32 6.88 18.00 10.92
C VAL A 32 6.78 19.52 10.84
N GLY A 33 7.35 20.09 9.77
CA GLY A 33 7.59 21.53 9.73
C GLY A 33 8.47 21.98 10.89
N ALA A 34 7.97 22.90 11.72
CA ALA A 34 8.66 23.36 12.93
C ALA A 34 8.33 22.55 14.20
N LEU A 35 7.38 21.60 14.11
CA LEU A 35 6.92 20.84 15.27
C LEU A 35 7.80 19.62 15.50
N LYS A 36 8.20 19.38 16.75
CA LYS A 36 8.81 18.10 17.16
C LYS A 36 7.73 17.02 17.24
N LEU A 37 8.05 15.79 16.83
CA LEU A 37 7.19 14.64 17.10
C LEU A 37 7.20 14.34 18.61
N ALA A 38 6.02 14.01 19.14
CA ALA A 38 5.89 13.51 20.50
C ALA A 38 6.59 12.15 20.63
N PRO A 39 7.07 11.76 21.83
CA PRO A 39 7.68 10.45 22.06
C PRO A 39 6.77 9.27 21.66
N LYS A 40 5.45 9.47 21.76
CA LYS A 40 4.43 8.59 21.19
C LYS A 40 3.63 9.40 20.17
N VAL A 41 3.89 9.14 18.89
CA VAL A 41 3.16 9.71 17.77
C VAL A 41 2.37 8.58 17.10
N TRP A 42 1.10 8.83 16.82
CA TRP A 42 0.30 7.93 15.98
C TRP A 42 0.46 8.34 14.52
N ILE A 43 0.88 7.42 13.66
CA ILE A 43 1.02 7.68 12.22
C ILE A 43 0.03 6.78 11.50
N TYR A 44 -0.72 7.38 10.59
CA TYR A 44 -1.64 6.64 9.74
C TYR A 44 -1.33 6.96 8.28
N ASP A 45 -1.27 5.95 7.41
CA ASP A 45 -1.24 6.13 5.97
C ASP A 45 -2.60 5.77 5.34
N ARG A 46 -2.95 6.41 4.22
CA ARG A 46 -4.22 6.14 3.50
C ARG A 46 -4.15 6.49 2.03
N THR A 47 -5.02 5.86 1.24
CA THR A 47 -5.25 6.26 -0.15
C THR A 47 -6.31 7.37 -0.24
N GLY A 48 -5.86 8.62 -0.24
CA GLY A 48 -6.73 9.78 -0.39
C GLY A 48 -7.69 9.99 0.80
N LYS A 49 -8.48 11.07 0.73
CA LYS A 49 -9.26 11.57 1.88
C LYS A 49 -10.33 10.62 2.43
N THR A 50 -10.81 9.67 1.62
CA THR A 50 -11.86 8.71 1.98
C THR A 50 -11.35 7.27 2.08
N GLY A 51 -10.06 7.06 1.84
CA GLY A 51 -9.43 5.75 1.99
C GLY A 51 -9.45 5.29 3.44
N THR A 52 -9.48 3.97 3.63
CA THR A 52 -9.22 3.35 4.92
C THR A 52 -7.79 3.68 5.34
N ALA A 53 -7.62 4.11 6.59
CA ALA A 53 -6.30 4.39 7.14
C ALA A 53 -5.70 3.13 7.77
N VAL A 54 -4.41 2.91 7.52
CA VAL A 54 -3.57 1.87 8.14
C VAL A 54 -2.63 2.56 9.13
N GLU A 55 -2.46 1.99 10.32
CA GLU A 55 -1.49 2.50 11.30
C GLU A 55 -0.09 2.10 10.89
N GLU A 56 0.85 3.03 11.01
CA GLU A 56 2.25 2.87 10.65
C GLU A 56 3.13 3.24 11.85
N GLU A 57 4.30 2.62 11.94
CA GLU A 57 5.36 3.11 12.80
C GLU A 57 6.25 4.11 12.04
N LEU A 58 6.97 4.96 12.78
CA LEU A 58 7.90 5.90 12.14
C LEU A 58 9.00 5.17 11.36
N ASP A 59 9.38 3.97 11.83
CA ASP A 59 10.40 3.12 11.23
C ASP A 59 9.90 2.37 9.98
N ASP A 60 8.58 2.26 9.78
CA ASP A 60 7.99 1.70 8.55
C ASP A 60 8.11 2.65 7.35
N LEU A 61 8.41 3.93 7.61
CA LEU A 61 8.69 4.93 6.58
C LEU A 61 10.11 4.72 6.05
N THR A 62 10.21 4.10 4.87
CA THR A 62 11.49 3.79 4.21
C THR A 62 12.22 5.02 3.63
N VAL A 63 11.70 6.23 3.89
CA VAL A 63 12.25 7.51 3.44
C VAL A 63 12.73 8.36 4.60
N SER A 64 13.78 9.14 4.37
CA SER A 64 14.27 10.11 5.38
C SER A 64 13.34 11.31 5.57
N ALA A 65 12.47 11.59 4.60
CA ALA A 65 11.48 12.65 4.68
C ALA A 65 10.27 12.37 3.80
N VAL A 66 9.10 12.83 4.26
CA VAL A 66 7.84 12.85 3.50
C VAL A 66 7.54 14.28 3.11
N ALA A 67 7.25 14.50 1.83
CA ALA A 67 6.89 15.80 1.29
C ALA A 67 5.65 16.37 1.98
N SER A 68 5.58 17.70 2.15
CA SER A 68 4.43 18.36 2.79
C SER A 68 3.09 18.03 2.12
N GLY A 69 3.09 17.86 0.80
CA GLY A 69 1.89 17.48 0.03
C GLY A 69 1.36 16.09 0.36
N SER A 70 2.19 15.21 0.91
CA SER A 70 1.84 13.86 1.36
C SER A 70 1.55 13.79 2.86
N VAL A 71 1.55 14.92 3.57
CA VAL A 71 1.10 15.01 4.96
C VAL A 71 -0.32 15.59 4.97
N GLY A 72 -1.33 14.72 5.00
CA GLY A 72 -2.73 15.13 4.93
C GLY A 72 -3.27 15.79 6.21
N TYR A 73 -2.70 15.46 7.37
CA TYR A 73 -3.13 16.02 8.65
C TYR A 73 -2.05 15.92 9.74
N VAL A 74 -2.02 16.92 10.62
CA VAL A 74 -1.19 16.93 11.83
C VAL A 74 -2.05 17.36 13.01
N ARG A 75 -2.02 16.61 14.11
CA ARG A 75 -2.51 17.04 15.42
C ARG A 75 -1.35 17.40 16.32
N THR A 76 -1.55 18.43 17.14
CA THR A 76 -0.61 18.84 18.17
C THR A 76 -1.21 18.55 19.55
N ASN A 77 -0.40 18.01 20.46
CA ASN A 77 -0.77 17.83 21.87
C ASN A 77 -0.67 19.15 22.66
N GLN A 78 -1.00 19.12 23.95
CA GLN A 78 -0.93 20.30 24.83
C GLN A 78 0.49 20.86 25.02
N ALA A 79 1.53 20.06 24.77
CA ALA A 79 2.93 20.45 24.86
C ALA A 79 3.46 21.08 23.56
N GLY A 80 2.61 21.30 22.55
CA GLY A 80 3.02 21.87 21.27
C GLY A 80 3.76 20.88 20.35
N GLN A 81 3.71 19.59 20.64
CA GLN A 81 4.34 18.54 19.84
C GLN A 81 3.34 17.85 18.93
N ALA A 82 3.76 17.40 17.75
CA ALA A 82 2.92 16.61 16.85
C ALA A 82 2.74 15.19 17.40
N ASP A 83 1.50 14.79 17.68
CA ASP A 83 1.17 13.52 18.32
C ASP A 83 0.27 12.62 17.46
N LEU A 84 -0.22 13.12 16.33
CA LEU A 84 -0.91 12.34 15.31
C LEU A 84 -0.59 12.89 13.92
N LEU A 85 -0.23 12.00 12.99
CA LEU A 85 -0.02 12.29 11.58
C LEU A 85 -0.97 11.44 10.73
N VAL A 86 -1.50 12.03 9.66
CA VAL A 86 -2.11 11.27 8.57
C VAL A 86 -1.34 11.58 7.30
N LEU A 87 -0.81 10.54 6.67
CA LEU A 87 -0.05 10.55 5.43
C LEU A 87 -0.98 10.20 4.27
N GLU A 88 -0.54 10.50 3.05
CA GLU A 88 -1.30 10.24 1.82
C GLU A 88 -0.46 9.37 0.87
N ASP A 89 -0.67 8.05 0.95
CA ASP A 89 -0.03 7.00 0.15
C ASP A 89 1.49 7.11 0.15
N VAL A 90 2.07 7.11 1.36
CA VAL A 90 3.51 7.14 1.56
C VAL A 90 4.09 5.74 1.55
N THR A 91 3.60 4.84 2.40
CA THR A 91 4.10 3.48 2.52
C THR A 91 3.55 2.61 1.39
N GLY A 92 2.28 2.82 1.01
CA GLY A 92 1.54 1.91 0.13
C GLY A 92 0.92 0.72 0.87
N ASP A 93 1.04 0.64 2.20
CA ASP A 93 0.50 -0.50 2.98
C ASP A 93 -1.04 -0.47 3.08
N CYS A 94 -1.67 0.60 2.57
CA CYS A 94 -3.12 0.74 2.42
C CYS A 94 -3.73 -0.05 1.24
N TYR A 95 -2.92 -0.71 0.40
CA TYR A 95 -3.39 -1.54 -0.71
C TYR A 95 -3.31 -3.04 -0.40
N THR A 96 -4.26 -3.80 -0.89
CA THR A 96 -4.15 -5.26 -1.02
C THR A 96 -3.49 -5.59 -2.35
N TYR A 97 -2.35 -6.28 -2.32
CA TYR A 97 -1.55 -6.60 -3.51
C TYR A 97 -1.71 -8.04 -3.99
N GLY A 98 -1.46 -8.26 -5.28
CA GLY A 98 -1.50 -9.55 -5.96
C GLY A 98 -1.73 -9.39 -7.47
N TYR A 99 -2.39 -10.36 -8.09
CA TYR A 99 -2.83 -10.24 -9.48
C TYR A 99 -4.21 -9.61 -9.55
N LEU A 100 -4.33 -8.54 -10.33
CA LEU A 100 -5.58 -7.84 -10.58
C LEU A 100 -6.51 -8.69 -11.44
N LYS A 101 -7.81 -8.59 -11.19
CA LYS A 101 -8.87 -9.16 -12.03
C LYS A 101 -9.95 -8.11 -12.26
N SER A 102 -10.16 -7.78 -13.53
CA SER A 102 -11.26 -6.93 -13.96
C SER A 102 -12.53 -7.75 -14.13
N GLY A 103 -13.69 -7.12 -13.90
CA GLY A 103 -14.98 -7.75 -14.10
C GLY A 103 -16.11 -6.74 -14.22
N THR A 104 -17.32 -7.28 -14.26
CA THR A 104 -18.55 -6.51 -14.21
C THR A 104 -19.56 -7.20 -13.30
N GLN A 105 -20.39 -6.42 -12.62
CA GLN A 105 -21.57 -6.93 -11.95
C GLN A 105 -22.80 -6.21 -12.47
N SER A 106 -23.88 -6.95 -12.71
CA SER A 106 -25.15 -6.39 -13.16
C SER A 106 -26.20 -6.53 -12.07
N GLY A 107 -27.08 -5.55 -11.98
CA GLY A 107 -28.22 -5.56 -11.08
C GLY A 107 -29.38 -4.78 -11.68
N GLY A 108 -30.53 -4.79 -11.01
CA GLY A 108 -31.71 -4.09 -11.51
C GLY A 108 -32.96 -4.34 -10.67
N SER A 109 -33.96 -3.48 -10.86
CA SER A 109 -35.29 -3.64 -10.29
C SER A 109 -36.34 -3.22 -11.31
N GLY A 110 -37.36 -4.05 -11.52
CA GLY A 110 -38.35 -3.84 -12.57
C GLY A 110 -37.72 -3.82 -13.97
N SER A 111 -37.99 -2.76 -14.74
CA SER A 111 -37.43 -2.55 -16.08
C SER A 111 -36.06 -1.86 -16.11
N LEU A 112 -35.55 -1.42 -14.95
CA LEU A 112 -34.26 -0.74 -14.86
C LEU A 112 -33.16 -1.76 -14.57
N SER A 113 -32.13 -1.79 -15.41
CA SER A 113 -30.91 -2.55 -15.21
C SER A 113 -29.68 -1.65 -15.22
N TYR A 114 -28.65 -2.04 -14.49
CA TYR A 114 -27.36 -1.39 -14.47
C TYR A 114 -26.25 -2.45 -14.57
N THR A 115 -25.10 -2.03 -15.08
CA THR A 115 -23.85 -2.80 -15.10
C THR A 115 -22.74 -1.93 -14.56
N ASN A 116 -22.11 -2.39 -13.48
CA ASN A 116 -20.97 -1.73 -12.85
C ASN A 116 -19.69 -2.48 -13.17
N LYS A 117 -18.60 -1.76 -13.41
CA LYS A 117 -17.25 -2.36 -13.43
C LYS A 117 -16.88 -2.81 -12.03
N THR A 118 -16.11 -3.89 -11.97
CA THR A 118 -15.54 -4.40 -10.73
C THR A 118 -14.05 -4.68 -10.87
N ALA A 119 -13.37 -4.63 -9.74
CA ALA A 119 -12.00 -5.11 -9.60
C ALA A 119 -11.89 -6.03 -8.39
N SER A 120 -11.01 -7.02 -8.48
CA SER A 120 -10.57 -7.87 -7.39
C SER A 120 -9.07 -8.11 -7.46
N VAL A 121 -8.48 -8.57 -6.36
CA VAL A 121 -7.10 -9.02 -6.29
C VAL A 121 -7.07 -10.49 -5.89
N GLU A 122 -6.28 -11.28 -6.58
CA GLU A 122 -5.94 -12.64 -6.20
C GLU A 122 -4.53 -12.68 -5.60
N ASN A 123 -4.40 -13.25 -4.42
CA ASN A 123 -3.13 -13.39 -3.72
C ASN A 123 -3.11 -14.64 -2.84
N ARG A 124 -2.06 -14.81 -2.02
CA ARG A 124 -1.87 -16.01 -1.20
C ARG A 124 -3.02 -16.30 -0.24
N THR A 125 -3.73 -15.28 0.21
CA THR A 125 -4.84 -15.42 1.16
C THR A 125 -6.20 -15.63 0.48
N GLY A 126 -6.23 -15.58 -0.86
CA GLY A 126 -7.41 -15.85 -1.68
C GLY A 126 -7.78 -14.68 -2.59
N THR A 127 -9.05 -14.62 -2.96
CA THR A 127 -9.60 -13.55 -3.80
C THR A 127 -10.27 -12.48 -2.95
N HIS A 128 -9.87 -11.22 -3.15
CA HIS A 128 -10.39 -10.03 -2.48
C HIS A 128 -11.25 -9.23 -3.45
N GLY A 129 -12.58 -9.31 -3.28
CA GLY A 129 -13.57 -8.70 -4.16
C GLY A 129 -14.59 -9.73 -4.69
N PRO A 130 -15.36 -9.41 -5.74
CA PRO A 130 -15.30 -8.20 -6.56
C PRO A 130 -15.86 -6.95 -5.87
N TYR A 131 -15.18 -5.81 -6.02
CA TYR A 131 -15.64 -4.51 -5.53
C TYR A 131 -16.02 -3.59 -6.69
N VAL A 132 -17.08 -2.79 -6.52
CA VAL A 132 -17.46 -1.77 -7.52
C VAL A 132 -16.34 -0.74 -7.66
N THR A 133 -16.06 -0.33 -8.89
CA THR A 133 -15.02 0.66 -9.16
C THR A 133 -15.33 1.50 -10.39
N GLY A 134 -14.86 2.76 -10.37
CA GLY A 134 -14.72 3.59 -11.56
C GLY A 134 -13.34 3.48 -12.23
N ILE A 135 -12.39 2.83 -11.56
CA ILE A 135 -11.00 2.68 -11.98
C ILE A 135 -10.87 1.43 -12.86
N SER A 136 -10.24 1.57 -14.03
CA SER A 136 -9.94 0.44 -14.90
C SER A 136 -8.70 -0.30 -14.38
N VAL A 137 -8.77 -1.62 -14.29
CA VAL A 137 -7.65 -2.53 -14.00
C VAL A 137 -7.55 -3.56 -15.13
N VAL A 138 -6.38 -4.18 -15.30
CA VAL A 138 -6.16 -5.24 -16.31
C VAL A 138 -6.06 -6.59 -15.60
N THR A 139 -6.80 -7.58 -16.09
CA THR A 139 -6.75 -8.94 -15.54
C THR A 139 -5.36 -9.56 -15.76
N GLY A 140 -4.80 -10.19 -14.71
CA GLY A 140 -3.48 -10.82 -14.72
C GLY A 140 -2.33 -9.84 -14.46
N GLN A 141 -2.58 -8.54 -14.36
CA GLN A 141 -1.54 -7.57 -14.09
C GLN A 141 -1.19 -7.54 -12.60
N ALA A 142 0.11 -7.56 -12.28
CA ALA A 142 0.60 -7.34 -10.93
C ALA A 142 0.22 -5.93 -10.45
N GLY A 143 -0.47 -5.84 -9.33
CA GLY A 143 -1.09 -4.60 -8.88
C GLY A 143 -1.60 -4.66 -7.45
N GLY A 144 -2.25 -3.58 -7.03
CA GLY A 144 -2.95 -3.51 -5.75
C GLY A 144 -4.20 -2.66 -5.82
N ILE A 145 -5.16 -2.94 -4.94
CA ILE A 145 -6.38 -2.14 -4.78
C ILE A 145 -6.53 -1.71 -3.32
N ALA A 146 -6.96 -0.47 -3.11
CA ALA A 146 -7.40 0.01 -1.81
C ALA A 146 -8.93 0.09 -1.80
N VAL A 147 -9.55 -0.40 -0.72
CA VAL A 147 -11.00 -0.55 -0.61
C VAL A 147 -11.52 0.22 0.60
N SER A 148 -12.58 0.99 0.38
CA SER A 148 -13.32 1.68 1.43
C SER A 148 -14.81 1.55 1.16
N ASN A 149 -15.58 1.20 2.19
CA ASN A 149 -17.04 0.98 2.09
C ASN A 149 -17.47 0.04 0.93
N GLY A 150 -16.69 -1.01 0.68
CA GLY A 150 -16.99 -2.01 -0.36
C GLY A 150 -16.74 -1.53 -1.80
N GLN A 151 -16.05 -0.41 -1.98
CA GLN A 151 -15.69 0.15 -3.28
C GLN A 151 -14.18 0.34 -3.38
N VAL A 152 -13.63 0.16 -4.57
CA VAL A 152 -12.22 0.48 -4.82
C VAL A 152 -12.05 2.00 -4.87
N THR A 153 -11.23 2.54 -3.96
CA THR A 153 -10.92 3.97 -3.89
C THR A 153 -9.62 4.33 -4.59
N ALA A 154 -8.71 3.38 -4.72
CA ALA A 154 -7.48 3.54 -5.49
C ALA A 154 -7.04 2.18 -6.05
N ALA A 155 -6.32 2.20 -7.17
CA ALA A 155 -5.64 1.02 -7.70
C ALA A 155 -4.28 1.44 -8.25
N VAL A 156 -3.30 0.54 -8.11
CA VAL A 156 -1.94 0.75 -8.58
C VAL A 156 -1.49 -0.43 -9.42
N THR A 157 -0.73 -0.14 -10.47
CA THR A 157 0.04 -1.12 -11.24
C THR A 157 1.44 -1.18 -10.67
N LEU A 158 1.96 -2.38 -10.40
CA LEU A 158 3.33 -2.54 -9.94
C LEU A 158 4.31 -2.44 -11.11
N THR A 159 5.51 -1.93 -10.83
CA THR A 159 6.63 -1.89 -11.76
C THR A 159 7.41 -3.19 -11.64
N ALA A 160 7.65 -3.86 -12.77
CA ALA A 160 8.38 -5.13 -12.83
C ALA A 160 9.87 -4.89 -13.06
N ALA A 161 10.71 -5.58 -12.30
CA ALA A 161 12.14 -5.73 -12.54
C ALA A 161 12.47 -7.22 -12.63
N GLY A 162 12.80 -7.68 -13.84
CA GLY A 162 13.18 -9.08 -14.12
C GLY A 162 14.67 -9.33 -13.89
N ASP A 163 15.11 -10.53 -14.29
CA ASP A 163 16.52 -10.98 -14.23
C ASP A 163 17.15 -10.89 -12.82
N VAL A 164 16.33 -10.95 -11.77
CA VAL A 164 16.80 -10.89 -10.39
C VAL A 164 17.28 -12.27 -9.97
N SER A 165 18.52 -12.36 -9.52
CA SER A 165 19.13 -13.61 -9.05
C SER A 165 18.92 -13.83 -7.55
N ARG A 166 19.07 -15.06 -7.06
CA ARG A 166 19.05 -15.35 -5.60
C ARG A 166 20.02 -14.50 -4.79
N SER A 167 21.18 -14.16 -5.36
CA SER A 167 22.22 -13.37 -4.71
C SER A 167 21.90 -11.89 -4.57
N ASP A 168 20.90 -11.39 -5.30
CA ASP A 168 20.48 -9.99 -5.21
C ASP A 168 19.59 -9.73 -3.98
N PHE A 169 19.08 -10.79 -3.35
CA PHE A 169 18.32 -10.72 -2.11
C PHE A 169 19.23 -10.71 -0.89
N ASP A 170 19.09 -9.70 -0.05
CA ASP A 170 19.61 -9.71 1.31
C ASP A 170 18.54 -10.28 2.26
N GLY A 171 18.66 -11.58 2.55
CA GLY A 171 17.67 -12.31 3.34
C GLY A 171 16.27 -12.26 2.71
N GLU A 172 15.31 -11.79 3.50
CA GLU A 172 13.94 -11.45 3.09
C GLU A 172 13.63 -9.95 3.27
N ASP A 173 14.65 -9.13 3.57
CA ASP A 173 14.49 -7.72 3.96
C ASP A 173 14.61 -6.76 2.77
N THR A 174 15.57 -7.01 1.87
CA THR A 174 15.79 -6.15 0.70
C THR A 174 16.20 -6.96 -0.53
N VAL A 175 16.06 -6.35 -1.71
CA VAL A 175 16.54 -6.89 -2.98
C VAL A 175 17.16 -5.79 -3.83
N VAL A 176 18.23 -6.12 -4.56
CA VAL A 176 18.82 -5.25 -5.57
C VAL A 176 18.14 -5.50 -6.92
N ALA A 177 17.43 -4.51 -7.44
CA ALA A 177 16.74 -4.59 -8.73
C ALA A 177 16.58 -3.19 -9.35
N ASP A 178 16.60 -3.09 -10.69
CA ASP A 178 16.51 -1.81 -11.43
C ASP A 178 17.52 -0.73 -10.97
N GLY A 179 18.67 -1.14 -10.44
CA GLY A 179 19.68 -0.22 -9.91
C GLY A 179 19.37 0.35 -8.52
N TYR A 180 18.35 -0.16 -7.84
CA TYR A 180 17.98 0.22 -6.48
C TYR A 180 18.16 -0.94 -5.50
N THR A 181 18.45 -0.62 -4.24
CA THR A 181 18.17 -1.52 -3.12
C THR A 181 16.75 -1.23 -2.64
N ILE A 182 15.84 -2.17 -2.86
CA ILE A 182 14.40 -2.02 -2.61
C ILE A 182 14.02 -2.81 -1.36
N PRO A 183 13.42 -2.17 -0.33
CA PRO A 183 12.85 -2.89 0.81
C PRO A 183 11.76 -3.87 0.38
N ILE A 184 11.71 -5.04 0.99
CA ILE A 184 10.66 -6.03 0.76
C ILE A 184 9.55 -5.81 1.80
N SER A 185 8.30 -5.74 1.35
CA SER A 185 7.15 -5.64 2.24
C SER A 185 7.06 -6.87 3.13
N HIS A 186 6.73 -6.71 4.41
CA HIS A 186 6.47 -7.86 5.30
C HIS A 186 5.31 -8.74 4.78
N ASP A 187 4.31 -8.09 4.16
CA ASP A 187 3.17 -8.72 3.49
C ASP A 187 3.42 -8.99 1.99
N VAL A 188 4.68 -9.12 1.56
CA VAL A 188 5.01 -9.42 0.15
C VAL A 188 4.31 -10.70 -0.31
N GLN A 189 3.68 -10.63 -1.48
CA GLN A 189 3.12 -11.80 -2.12
C GLN A 189 4.22 -12.53 -2.89
N VAL A 190 4.25 -13.85 -2.81
CA VAL A 190 5.24 -14.65 -3.56
C VAL A 190 4.51 -15.73 -4.34
N TYR A 191 4.76 -15.77 -5.63
CA TYR A 191 4.10 -16.69 -6.55
C TYR A 191 5.15 -17.52 -7.29
N ASN A 192 4.94 -18.83 -7.37
CA ASN A 192 5.75 -19.72 -8.18
C ASN A 192 5.01 -19.98 -9.48
N GLU A 193 5.55 -19.44 -10.58
CA GLU A 193 4.94 -19.54 -11.90
C GLU A 193 5.01 -20.97 -12.45
N THR A 194 6.04 -21.73 -12.09
CA THR A 194 6.19 -23.13 -12.55
C THR A 194 5.12 -24.05 -11.97
N THR A 195 4.78 -23.86 -10.69
CA THR A 195 3.77 -24.69 -10.01
C THR A 195 2.37 -24.08 -10.01
N ASP A 196 2.22 -22.85 -10.50
CA ASP A 196 0.95 -22.09 -10.46
C ASP A 196 0.39 -21.97 -9.03
N THR A 197 1.26 -21.61 -8.08
CA THR A 197 0.89 -21.54 -6.66
C THR A 197 1.56 -20.41 -5.91
N TRP A 198 0.81 -19.78 -4.99
CA TRP A 198 1.34 -18.88 -3.97
C TRP A 198 2.22 -19.62 -2.95
N THR A 199 3.31 -19.00 -2.53
CA THR A 199 4.32 -19.62 -1.66
C THR A 199 4.98 -18.58 -0.73
N THR A 200 6.08 -18.95 -0.07
CA THR A 200 6.96 -18.03 0.69
C THR A 200 8.23 -17.71 -0.11
N LEU A 201 8.89 -16.60 0.22
CA LEU A 201 10.15 -16.22 -0.44
C LEU A 201 11.23 -17.28 -0.21
N SER A 202 11.39 -17.76 1.03
CA SER A 202 12.29 -18.87 1.34
C SER A 202 12.05 -20.13 0.48
N ALA A 203 10.79 -20.57 0.32
CA ALA A 203 10.48 -21.74 -0.50
C ALA A 203 10.73 -21.48 -2.00
N ALA A 204 10.40 -20.28 -2.48
CA ALA A 204 10.69 -19.84 -3.84
C ALA A 204 12.21 -19.81 -4.12
N LYS A 205 13.01 -19.28 -3.20
CA LYS A 205 14.48 -19.29 -3.22
C LYS A 205 15.11 -20.66 -3.08
N ALA A 206 14.37 -21.69 -2.63
CA ALA A 206 14.85 -23.07 -2.71
C ALA A 206 14.67 -23.65 -4.13
N PHE A 207 13.58 -23.25 -4.80
CA PHE A 207 13.15 -23.79 -6.10
C PHE A 207 13.81 -23.10 -7.30
N SER A 208 13.68 -21.78 -7.43
CA SER A 208 14.10 -21.03 -8.63
C SER A 208 15.38 -20.22 -8.41
N SER A 209 16.23 -20.08 -9.43
CA SER A 209 17.39 -19.20 -9.41
C SER A 209 17.11 -17.77 -9.90
N THR A 210 15.98 -17.55 -10.54
CA THR A 210 15.64 -16.32 -11.27
C THR A 210 14.25 -15.83 -10.85
N PHE A 211 14.12 -14.53 -10.67
CA PHE A 211 12.92 -13.90 -10.16
C PHE A 211 12.60 -12.64 -10.96
N THR A 212 11.31 -12.34 -11.03
CA THR A 212 10.83 -10.99 -11.29
C THR A 212 10.28 -10.42 -10.00
N VAL A 213 10.74 -9.23 -9.61
CA VAL A 213 10.21 -8.49 -8.46
C VAL A 213 9.33 -7.35 -8.94
N TYR A 214 8.26 -7.09 -8.20
CA TYR A 214 7.28 -6.06 -8.52
C TYR A 214 7.16 -5.09 -7.35
N TYR A 215 7.47 -3.82 -7.60
CA TYR A 215 7.44 -2.75 -6.60
C TYR A 215 6.40 -1.69 -6.94
N ASP A 216 5.83 -1.06 -5.91
CA ASP A 216 4.70 -0.11 -6.04
C ASP A 216 5.13 1.29 -6.48
N LYS A 217 6.30 1.74 -6.02
CA LYS A 217 6.94 3.01 -6.38
C LYS A 217 8.45 2.90 -6.15
N THR A 218 9.21 3.91 -6.55
CA THR A 218 10.66 3.89 -6.31
C THR A 218 10.99 3.95 -4.81
N PRO A 219 12.09 3.33 -4.33
CA PRO A 219 12.49 3.43 -2.92
C PRO A 219 12.70 4.87 -2.45
N THR A 220 13.15 5.76 -3.33
CA THR A 220 13.32 7.19 -3.03
C THR A 220 12.02 7.91 -2.65
N THR A 221 10.88 7.30 -2.96
CA THR A 221 9.53 7.82 -2.66
C THR A 221 8.76 6.92 -1.69
N GLY A 222 9.43 5.98 -1.00
CA GLY A 222 8.80 5.12 0.00
C GLY A 222 8.42 3.72 -0.50
N GLY A 223 8.84 3.36 -1.71
CA GLY A 223 8.39 2.11 -2.33
C GLY A 223 9.00 0.85 -1.75
N LYS A 224 8.22 -0.22 -1.83
CA LYS A 224 8.55 -1.56 -1.35
C LYS A 224 8.24 -2.60 -2.44
N VAL A 225 8.91 -3.75 -2.41
CA VAL A 225 8.51 -4.92 -3.19
C VAL A 225 7.20 -5.47 -2.62
N ARG A 226 6.20 -5.64 -3.48
CA ARG A 226 4.84 -6.08 -3.14
C ARG A 226 4.48 -7.46 -3.66
N LEU A 227 5.09 -7.86 -4.77
CA LEU A 227 4.95 -9.18 -5.37
C LEU A 227 6.31 -9.66 -5.87
N ILE A 228 6.61 -10.94 -5.68
CA ILE A 228 7.77 -11.62 -6.24
C ILE A 228 7.28 -12.85 -7.00
N VAL A 229 7.77 -13.02 -8.22
CA VAL A 229 7.49 -14.19 -9.06
C VAL A 229 8.77 -14.99 -9.21
N ALA A 230 8.70 -16.27 -8.83
CA ALA A 230 9.77 -17.23 -9.07
C ALA A 230 9.56 -17.89 -10.43
N GLU A 231 10.60 -17.80 -11.27
CA GLU A 231 10.57 -18.23 -12.66
C GLU A 231 11.06 -19.67 -12.80
N SER A 232 10.86 -20.28 -13.96
CA SER A 232 11.35 -21.63 -14.30
C SER A 232 12.83 -21.65 -14.65
#